data_AF-A0A9Q5X549-F1
#
_entry.id   AF-A0A9Q5X549-F1
#
_cell.length_a   1.000
_cell.length_b   1.000
_cell.length_c   1.000
_cell.angle_alpha   90.00
_cell.angle_beta   90.00
_cell.angle_gamma   90.00
#
_symmetry.space_group_name_H-M   'P 1'
#
loop_
_entity.id
_entity.type
_entity.pdbx_description
1 polymer ?
#
loop_
_entity_poly.entity_id
_entity_poly.type
_entity_poly.pdbx_seq_one_letter_code
_entity_poly.pdbx_strand_id
1 'polypeptide(L)'
;MFKKLVVGALVAGIALTGGVAASASTEGVENTKKTEPSIAELGNTTYYYNSDYGFWFTHDSDRDVYKTYEFYSSDGYFANYFEDTNRRIKWYFKGVVGDAPGGGKYGHYEGRQY
;
A
#
# COMPACT_ATOMS: atom_id res chain seq x y z
N MET A 1 -29.27 -18.69 -56.13
CA MET A 1 -30.18 -17.85 -55.32
C MET A 1 -29.96 -18.21 -53.85
N PHE A 2 -29.10 -17.48 -53.16
CA PHE A 2 -28.69 -17.81 -51.79
C PHE A 2 -29.59 -17.11 -50.77
N LYS A 3 -30.13 -17.93 -49.87
CA LYS A 3 -31.10 -17.60 -48.83
C LYS A 3 -30.36 -16.87 -47.71
N LYS A 4 -30.80 -15.64 -47.37
CA LYS A 4 -30.14 -14.82 -46.35
C LYS A 4 -30.38 -15.40 -44.95
N LEU A 5 -29.31 -15.37 -44.17
CA LEU A 5 -29.08 -16.08 -42.93
C LEU A 5 -29.58 -15.27 -41.72
N VAL A 6 -30.40 -15.95 -40.91
CA VAL A 6 -30.54 -15.96 -39.44
C VAL A 6 -30.33 -14.65 -38.65
N VAL A 7 -31.42 -14.25 -37.98
CA VAL A 7 -31.51 -13.34 -36.83
C VAL A 7 -30.51 -13.75 -35.73
N GLY A 8 -29.54 -12.89 -35.45
CA GLY A 8 -28.68 -13.02 -34.29
C GLY A 8 -29.40 -12.52 -33.04
N ALA A 9 -29.70 -13.44 -32.11
CA ALA A 9 -30.19 -13.10 -30.78
C ALA A 9 -29.09 -12.44 -29.96
N LEU A 10 -29.42 -11.29 -29.36
CA LEU A 10 -28.61 -10.61 -28.36
C LEU A 10 -28.65 -11.43 -27.05
N VAL A 11 -27.58 -12.17 -26.74
CA VAL A 11 -27.36 -12.73 -25.41
C VAL A 11 -26.73 -11.66 -24.54
N ALA A 12 -27.55 -11.00 -23.73
CA ALA A 12 -27.11 -10.28 -22.56
C ALA A 12 -27.44 -11.14 -21.34
N GLY A 13 -26.41 -11.55 -20.57
CA GLY A 13 -26.64 -12.30 -19.34
C GLY A 13 -25.39 -12.96 -18.79
N ILE A 14 -24.38 -12.18 -18.40
CA ILE A 14 -23.36 -12.66 -17.47
C ILE A 14 -24.00 -12.59 -16.08
N ALA A 15 -24.49 -13.72 -15.57
CA ALA A 15 -24.91 -13.83 -14.18
C ALA A 15 -23.65 -13.84 -13.30
N LEU A 16 -23.37 -12.72 -12.64
CA LEU A 16 -22.36 -12.62 -11.61
C LEU A 16 -22.88 -13.34 -10.34
N THR A 17 -22.54 -14.61 -10.17
CA THR A 17 -22.72 -15.29 -8.88
C THR A 17 -21.64 -14.80 -7.92
N GLY A 18 -21.86 -13.61 -7.35
CA GLY A 18 -21.05 -13.07 -6.27
C GLY A 18 -21.40 -13.79 -4.98
N GLY A 19 -20.58 -14.78 -4.60
CA GLY A 19 -20.59 -15.33 -3.25
C GLY A 19 -20.22 -14.24 -2.25
N VAL A 20 -21.19 -13.82 -1.45
CA VAL A 20 -20.96 -12.90 -0.33
C VAL A 20 -20.39 -13.72 0.82
N ALA A 21 -19.06 -13.77 0.92
CA ALA A 21 -18.41 -14.11 2.18
C ALA A 21 -18.38 -12.83 3.03
N ALA A 22 -19.41 -12.64 3.85
CA ALA A 22 -19.40 -11.67 4.92
C ALA A 22 -18.56 -12.22 6.08
N SER A 23 -17.29 -11.83 6.17
CA SER A 23 -16.56 -11.90 7.43
C SER A 23 -16.71 -10.56 8.13
N ALA A 24 -17.65 -10.51 9.07
CA ALA A 24 -17.76 -9.44 10.04
C ALA A 24 -16.62 -9.58 11.06
N SER A 25 -15.55 -8.81 10.87
CA SER A 25 -14.57 -8.57 11.94
C SER A 25 -15.15 -7.45 12.80
N THR A 26 -15.65 -7.78 13.98
CA THR A 26 -16.07 -6.81 14.99
C THR A 26 -14.89 -5.91 15.34
N GLU A 27 -14.96 -4.63 14.97
CA GLU A 27 -14.04 -3.60 15.45
C GLU A 27 -14.33 -3.37 16.94
N GLY A 28 -13.48 -3.97 17.79
CA GLY A 28 -13.37 -3.58 19.18
C GLY A 28 -12.84 -2.16 19.24
N VAL A 29 -13.69 -1.23 19.67
CA VAL A 29 -13.28 0.11 20.09
C VAL A 29 -12.37 -0.06 21.30
N GLU A 30 -11.05 -0.11 21.08
CA GLU A 30 -10.10 0.14 22.15
C GLU A 30 -9.67 1.60 22.07
N ASN A 31 -10.25 2.38 22.97
CA ASN A 31 -9.89 3.76 23.23
C ASN A 31 -8.56 3.77 24.02
N THR A 32 -7.48 3.27 23.41
CA THR A 32 -6.17 3.23 24.07
C THR A 32 -5.60 4.64 24.02
N LYS A 33 -5.54 5.27 25.20
CA LYS A 33 -4.82 6.52 25.45
C LYS A 33 -3.58 6.59 24.57
N LYS A 34 -3.46 7.65 23.77
CA LYS A 34 -2.18 8.14 23.27
C LYS A 34 -1.32 8.47 24.48
N THR A 35 -0.61 7.48 25.00
CA THR A 35 0.54 7.71 25.86
C THR A 35 1.61 8.27 24.94
N GLU A 36 2.01 9.51 25.19
CA GLU A 36 3.13 10.13 24.50
C GLU A 36 4.35 9.21 24.62
N PRO A 37 5.05 8.88 23.52
CA PRO A 37 6.16 7.95 23.58
C PRO A 37 7.23 8.51 24.51
N SER A 38 7.48 7.81 25.61
CA SER A 38 8.55 8.14 26.54
C SER A 38 9.90 7.80 25.89
N ILE A 39 10.91 8.64 26.12
CA ILE A 39 12.25 8.58 25.52
C ILE A 39 12.97 7.21 25.72
N ALA A 40 12.40 6.31 26.54
CA ALA A 40 12.88 4.95 26.76
C ALA A 40 12.59 3.95 25.61
N GLU A 41 11.71 4.25 24.64
CA GLU A 41 11.46 3.38 23.47
C GLU A 41 12.37 3.68 22.26
N LEU A 42 13.32 4.61 22.40
CA LEU A 42 14.24 5.02 21.32
C LEU A 42 15.39 4.01 21.07
N GLY A 43 15.16 2.72 21.36
CA GLY A 43 16.19 1.68 21.35
C GLY A 43 16.11 0.67 20.21
N ASN A 44 15.03 0.63 19.42
CA ASN A 44 14.83 -0.46 18.44
C ASN A 44 14.38 -0.01 17.03
N THR A 45 14.55 1.27 16.70
CA THR A 45 14.31 1.73 15.32
C THR A 45 15.61 1.68 14.53
N THR A 46 15.85 0.57 13.83
CA THR A 46 16.96 0.49 12.87
C THR A 46 16.56 1.23 11.61
N TYR A 47 17.37 2.21 11.20
CA TYR A 47 17.22 2.94 9.94
C TYR A 47 18.01 2.26 8.84
N TYR A 48 17.37 2.05 7.70
CA TYR A 48 17.95 1.44 6.51
C TYR A 48 17.82 2.41 5.33
N TYR A 49 18.84 2.44 4.48
CA TYR A 49 18.79 3.20 3.24
C TYR A 49 18.53 2.28 2.05
N ASN A 50 17.57 2.66 1.22
CA ASN A 50 17.33 2.05 -0.07
C ASN A 50 18.04 2.87 -1.16
N SER A 51 19.21 2.40 -1.59
CA SER A 51 19.98 3.07 -2.65
C SER A 51 19.36 2.96 -4.04
N ASP A 52 18.56 1.92 -4.29
CA ASP A 52 17.93 1.68 -5.60
C ASP A 52 16.82 2.71 -5.87
N TYR A 53 16.11 3.10 -4.81
CA TYR A 53 14.97 4.02 -4.88
C TYR A 53 15.21 5.36 -4.16
N GLY A 54 16.32 5.52 -3.45
CA GLY A 54 16.75 6.78 -2.86
C GLY A 54 15.96 7.23 -1.62
N PHE A 55 15.58 6.32 -0.71
CA PHE A 55 14.83 6.68 0.50
C PHE A 55 15.28 5.93 1.75
N TRP A 56 15.04 6.54 2.92
CA TRP A 56 15.23 5.90 4.21
C TRP A 56 13.95 5.19 4.67
N PHE A 57 14.12 4.05 5.35
CA PHE A 57 13.01 3.30 5.93
C PHE A 57 13.40 2.67 7.26
N THR A 58 12.38 2.24 8.00
CA THR A 58 12.51 1.61 9.31
C THR A 58 11.78 0.26 9.30
N HIS A 59 12.15 -0.63 10.22
CA HIS A 59 11.43 -1.88 10.47
C HIS A 59 10.68 -1.78 11.79
N ASP A 60 9.38 -2.03 11.73
CA ASP A 60 8.50 -2.18 12.88
C ASP A 60 8.45 -3.66 13.23
N SER A 61 9.25 -4.07 14.21
CA SER A 61 9.41 -5.49 14.57
C SER A 61 8.16 -6.10 15.20
N ASP A 62 7.28 -5.28 15.80
CA ASP A 62 6.04 -5.76 16.41
C ASP A 62 5.02 -6.19 15.35
N ARG A 63 4.98 -5.45 14.23
CA ARG A 63 4.05 -5.71 13.12
C ARG A 63 4.70 -6.50 11.98
N ASP A 64 6.01 -6.67 12.03
CA ASP A 64 6.87 -7.17 10.96
C ASP A 64 6.61 -6.43 9.63
N VAL A 65 6.65 -5.10 9.70
CA VAL A 65 6.39 -4.21 8.55
C VAL A 65 7.54 -3.22 8.40
N TYR A 66 8.00 -3.04 7.17
CA TYR A 66 8.91 -1.95 6.82
C TYR A 66 8.11 -0.69 6.52
N LYS A 67 8.55 0.49 6.94
CA LYS A 67 7.82 1.73 6.70
C LYS A 67 8.75 2.88 6.34
N THR A 68 8.30 3.72 5.41
CA THR A 68 8.91 5.01 5.08
C THR A 68 7.83 6.08 4.98
N TYR A 69 8.17 7.31 5.35
CA TYR A 69 7.32 8.50 5.18
C TYR A 69 7.97 9.53 4.25
N GLU A 70 9.12 9.19 3.70
CA GLU A 70 10.01 10.12 2.99
C GLU A 70 10.22 9.69 1.53
N PHE A 71 9.31 8.87 0.99
CA PHE A 71 9.38 8.48 -0.41
C PHE A 71 9.06 9.70 -1.28
N TYR A 72 10.07 10.28 -1.93
CA TYR A 72 9.91 11.51 -2.69
C TYR A 72 9.37 11.25 -4.10
N SER A 73 8.41 12.06 -4.51
CA SER A 73 7.97 12.16 -5.91
C SER A 73 7.90 13.62 -6.34
N SER A 74 8.57 13.97 -7.45
CA SER A 74 8.62 15.35 -7.93
C SER A 74 7.31 15.84 -8.53
N ASP A 75 6.52 14.92 -9.10
CA ASP A 75 5.21 15.23 -9.72
C ASP A 75 4.03 14.96 -8.77
N GLY A 76 4.31 14.35 -7.62
CA GLY A 76 3.31 14.00 -6.61
C GLY A 76 2.48 12.76 -6.94
N TYR A 77 2.82 12.03 -8.01
CA TYR A 77 2.22 10.74 -8.34
C TYR A 77 3.04 9.61 -7.71
N PHE A 78 2.32 8.62 -7.18
CA PHE A 78 2.88 7.48 -6.47
C PHE A 78 2.34 6.18 -7.06
N ALA A 79 3.22 5.21 -7.30
CA ALA A 79 2.80 3.88 -7.72
C ALA A 79 2.09 3.17 -6.56
N ASN A 80 0.97 2.48 -6.82
CA ASN A 80 0.25 1.75 -5.78
C ASN A 80 1.13 0.70 -5.06
N TYR A 81 2.08 0.11 -5.76
CA TYR A 81 3.08 -0.79 -5.20
C TYR A 81 4.35 -0.82 -6.06
N PHE A 82 5.45 -1.29 -5.48
CA PHE A 82 6.67 -1.67 -6.19
C PHE A 82 7.42 -2.76 -5.43
N GLU A 83 8.39 -3.40 -6.10
CA GLU A 83 9.20 -4.47 -5.51
C GLU A 83 10.67 -4.02 -5.42
N ASP A 84 11.24 -4.09 -4.22
CA ASP A 84 12.67 -4.03 -3.99
C ASP A 84 13.20 -5.47 -4.02
N THR A 85 13.67 -5.90 -5.19
CA THR A 85 14.15 -7.27 -5.40
C THR A 85 15.43 -7.57 -4.61
N ASN A 86 16.28 -6.57 -4.36
CA ASN A 86 17.53 -6.74 -3.62
C ASN A 86 17.26 -7.11 -2.16
N ARG A 87 16.26 -6.45 -1.55
CA ARG A 87 15.85 -6.72 -0.15
C ARG A 87 14.70 -7.72 -0.05
N ARG A 88 14.16 -8.13 -1.21
CA ARG A 88 12.94 -8.93 -1.36
C ARG A 88 11.76 -8.34 -0.59
N ILE A 89 11.57 -7.02 -0.70
CA ILE A 89 10.48 -6.29 -0.03
C ILE A 89 9.49 -5.80 -1.07
N LYS A 90 8.21 -6.13 -0.88
CA LYS A 90 7.11 -5.55 -1.66
C LYS A 90 6.50 -4.39 -0.90
N TRP A 91 6.58 -3.20 -1.50
CA TRP A 91 6.13 -1.94 -0.94
C TRP A 91 4.75 -1.58 -1.45
N TYR A 92 3.88 -1.12 -0.56
CA TYR A 92 2.50 -0.73 -0.85
C TYR A 92 2.27 0.71 -0.42
N PHE A 93 1.76 1.51 -1.34
CA PHE A 93 1.45 2.91 -1.06
C PHE A 93 0.29 3.01 -0.07
N LYS A 94 0.42 3.92 0.90
CA LYS A 94 -0.57 4.15 1.95
C LYS A 94 -1.14 5.55 1.95
N GLY A 95 -0.42 6.52 1.38
CA GLY A 95 -0.92 7.87 1.23
C GLY A 95 0.18 8.91 1.11
N VAL A 96 -0.22 10.14 0.81
CA VAL A 96 0.66 11.30 0.80
C VAL A 96 0.82 11.83 2.23
N VAL A 97 2.05 12.10 2.64
CA VAL A 97 2.41 12.61 3.97
C VAL A 97 2.47 14.14 3.98
N GLY A 98 2.93 14.74 2.88
CA GLY A 98 3.02 16.19 2.76
C GLY A 98 3.77 16.63 1.52
N ASP A 99 3.95 17.95 1.39
CA ASP A 99 4.74 18.55 0.32
C ASP A 99 6.24 18.54 0.67
N ALA A 100 7.07 18.31 -0.34
CA ALA A 100 8.52 18.34 -0.17
C ALA A 100 9.07 19.78 -0.33
N PRO A 101 10.12 20.15 0.43
CA PRO A 101 10.76 21.45 0.27
C PRO A 101 11.39 21.53 -1.13
N GLY A 102 10.97 22.53 -1.91
CA GLY A 102 11.39 22.68 -3.32
C GLY A 102 10.42 22.13 -4.35
N GLY A 103 9.25 21.64 -3.93
CA GLY A 103 8.20 21.08 -4.80
C GLY A 103 8.14 19.56 -4.73
N GLY A 104 7.07 18.98 -5.27
CA GLY A 104 6.80 17.54 -5.15
C GLY A 104 6.15 17.16 -3.82
N LYS A 105 6.06 15.85 -3.55
CA LYS A 105 5.37 15.28 -2.40
C LYS A 105 6.16 14.14 -1.77
N TYR A 106 5.94 13.93 -0.48
CA TYR A 106 6.37 12.74 0.24
C TYR A 106 5.22 11.75 0.38
N GLY A 107 5.50 10.49 0.06
CA GLY A 107 4.59 9.36 0.18
C GLY A 107 4.96 8.44 1.34
N HIS A 108 3.94 7.86 1.95
CA HIS A 108 4.07 6.78 2.90
C HIS A 108 3.90 5.44 2.20
N TYR A 109 4.87 4.55 2.39
CA TYR A 109 4.80 3.16 1.96
C TYR A 109 5.01 2.22 3.14
N GLU A 110 4.30 1.10 3.13
CA GLU A 110 4.57 -0.04 4.00
C GLU A 110 5.04 -1.23 3.15
N GLY A 111 6.10 -1.90 3.57
CA GLY A 111 6.72 -3.02 2.90
C GLY A 111 6.62 -4.32 3.69
N ARG A 112 6.53 -5.44 2.98
CA ARG A 112 6.65 -6.80 3.54
C ARG A 112 7.67 -7.61 2.78
N GLN A 113 8.46 -8.40 3.49
CA GLN A 113 9.44 -9.29 2.88
C GLN A 113 8.75 -10.52 2.25
N TYR A 114 9.29 -11.06 1.16
CA TYR A 114 8.80 -12.26 0.46
C TYR A 114 9.94 -13.17 0.01
#